data_AF-A0A655ASQ1-F1
#
_entry.id   AF-A0A655ASQ1-F1
#
_cell.length_a   1.000
_cell.length_b   1.000
_cell.length_c   1.000
_cell.angle_alpha   90.00
_cell.angle_beta   90.00
_cell.angle_gamma   90.00
#
_symmetry.space_group_name_H-M   'P 1'
#
loop_
_entity.id
_entity.type
_entity.pdbx_description
1 polymer ?
#
loop_
_entity_poly.entity_id
_entity_poly.type
_entity_poly.pdbx_seq_one_letter_code
_entity_poly.pdbx_strand_id
1 'polypeptide(L)'
;MVEPGFLPLQQFSWRIMPENLEDAGVSWKVYQNKGLGRFINTPISNNGLVQAFRQAADPRSNLARYGIAPTYPGDFAADVRANRLPKVSWLVPNILQSEHPALPVALGAVSMVTALRILLSNPAVWEKTALIVSYDENGGFFDHVTPPTARHRPGHPANSSRCPTSTQYPGPVAFVVRSVWVFAFPALSFRRTAAAR
;
A
#
# COMPACT_ATOMS: atom_id res chain seq x y z
N MET A 1 -5.44 0.48 -24.51
CA MET A 1 -4.65 -0.73 -24.17
C MET A 1 -5.26 -1.32 -22.92
N VAL A 2 -5.66 -2.60 -22.97
CA VAL A 2 -6.06 -3.37 -21.77
C VAL A 2 -4.91 -4.34 -21.54
N GLU A 3 -4.24 -4.27 -20.39
CA GLU A 3 -3.21 -5.25 -20.06
C GLU A 3 -3.83 -6.66 -19.96
N PRO A 4 -3.18 -7.69 -20.54
CA PRO A 4 -3.59 -9.07 -20.31
C PRO A 4 -3.47 -9.41 -18.81
N GLY A 5 -4.30 -10.33 -18.32
CA GLY A 5 -4.47 -10.62 -16.90
C GLY A 5 -3.23 -11.16 -16.20
N PHE A 6 -2.32 -10.27 -15.78
CA PHE A 6 -1.04 -10.61 -15.18
C PHE A 6 -1.14 -11.07 -13.72
N LEU A 7 -2.23 -10.73 -13.00
CA LEU A 7 -2.38 -11.14 -11.61
C LEU A 7 -2.75 -12.63 -11.50
N PRO A 8 -1.99 -13.42 -10.71
CA PRO A 8 -2.28 -14.82 -10.45
C PRO A 8 -3.43 -14.95 -9.43
N LEU A 9 -4.66 -14.65 -9.88
CA LEU A 9 -5.88 -14.67 -9.05
C LEU A 9 -6.03 -16.00 -8.31
N GLN A 10 -6.15 -15.93 -6.99
CA GLN A 10 -6.33 -17.08 -6.10
C GLN A 10 -5.27 -18.21 -6.28
N GLN A 11 -4.08 -17.91 -6.80
CA GLN A 11 -3.03 -18.93 -6.94
C GLN A 11 -2.22 -19.10 -5.65
N PHE A 12 -2.05 -18.02 -4.88
CA PHE A 12 -1.27 -18.03 -3.64
C PHE A 12 -2.10 -18.47 -2.44
N SER A 13 -1.45 -19.15 -1.50
CA SER A 13 -2.07 -19.67 -0.27
C SER A 13 -1.17 -19.55 0.97
N TRP A 14 -0.06 -18.83 0.87
CA TRP A 14 0.74 -18.50 2.04
C TRP A 14 0.06 -17.39 2.85
N ARG A 15 0.41 -17.34 4.13
CA ARG A 15 -0.13 -16.37 5.09
C ARG A 15 0.42 -14.97 4.84
N ILE A 16 -0.43 -13.96 4.96
CA ILE A 16 -0.12 -12.55 4.69
C ILE A 16 -0.37 -11.65 5.92
N MET A 17 0.20 -10.44 5.88
CA MET A 17 0.15 -9.50 7.01
C MET A 17 -1.27 -9.19 7.55
N PRO A 18 -2.32 -9.04 6.72
CA PRO A 18 -3.68 -8.84 7.24
C PRO A 18 -4.17 -9.97 8.16
N GLU A 19 -3.86 -11.24 7.84
CA GLU A 19 -4.20 -12.38 8.71
C GLU A 19 -3.41 -12.35 10.04
N ASN A 20 -2.16 -11.85 10.03
CA ASN A 20 -1.39 -11.61 11.25
C ASN A 20 -2.00 -10.51 12.14
N LEU A 21 -2.63 -9.50 11.54
CA LEU A 21 -3.32 -8.45 12.27
C LEU A 21 -4.65 -8.94 12.87
N GLU A 22 -5.38 -9.80 12.17
CA GLU A 22 -6.64 -10.40 12.67
C GLU A 22 -6.41 -11.24 13.92
N ASP A 23 -5.46 -12.19 13.89
CA ASP A 23 -5.13 -13.02 15.05
C ASP A 23 -4.62 -12.19 16.25
N ALA A 24 -4.05 -11.00 15.99
CA ALA A 24 -3.62 -10.05 17.02
C ALA A 24 -4.73 -9.08 17.52
N GLY A 25 -5.97 -9.19 17.01
CA GLY A 25 -7.05 -8.26 17.37
C GLY A 25 -6.80 -6.82 16.90
N VAL A 26 -6.02 -6.65 15.82
CA VAL A 26 -5.68 -5.36 15.23
C VAL A 26 -6.56 -5.12 14.00
N SER A 27 -7.51 -4.19 14.13
CA SER A 27 -8.39 -3.83 13.01
C SER A 27 -7.61 -3.22 11.86
N TRP A 28 -7.90 -3.67 10.64
CA TRP A 28 -7.19 -3.24 9.44
C TRP A 28 -8.15 -3.03 8.26
N LYS A 29 -7.79 -2.18 7.30
CA LYS A 29 -8.43 -2.10 5.97
C LYS A 29 -7.43 -1.62 4.90
N VAL A 30 -7.66 -2.03 3.65
CA VAL A 30 -7.03 -1.48 2.46
C VAL A 30 -8.08 -0.68 1.69
N TYR A 31 -7.84 0.62 1.52
CA TYR A 31 -8.70 1.52 0.75
C TYR A 31 -8.05 1.78 -0.61
N GLN A 32 -8.77 1.47 -1.69
CA GLN A 32 -8.25 1.57 -3.06
C GLN A 32 -9.13 2.48 -3.91
N ASN A 33 -8.54 3.30 -4.78
CA ASN A 33 -9.35 4.10 -5.69
C ASN A 33 -9.89 3.22 -6.82
N LYS A 34 -11.22 3.06 -6.91
CA LYS A 34 -11.88 2.19 -7.90
C LYS A 34 -12.62 2.94 -9.00
N GLY A 35 -12.50 4.27 -9.08
CA GLY A 35 -13.43 5.15 -9.80
C GLY A 35 -13.73 4.75 -11.26
N LEU A 36 -12.73 4.28 -12.01
CA LEU A 36 -12.90 3.76 -13.38
C LEU A 36 -12.39 2.30 -13.53
N GLY A 37 -12.27 1.56 -12.42
CA GLY A 37 -11.78 0.18 -12.40
C GLY A 37 -10.47 0.00 -13.20
N ARG A 38 -10.41 -1.07 -14.00
CA ARG A 38 -9.25 -1.43 -14.85
C ARG A 38 -8.88 -0.41 -15.93
N PHE A 39 -9.63 0.68 -16.14
CA PHE A 39 -9.24 1.74 -17.08
C PHE A 39 -8.20 2.71 -16.51
N ILE A 40 -8.14 2.88 -15.19
CA ILE A 40 -7.15 3.76 -14.51
C ILE A 40 -6.37 3.06 -13.39
N ASN A 41 -6.63 1.79 -13.17
CA ASN A 41 -5.96 0.98 -12.18
C ASN A 41 -5.17 -0.12 -12.89
N THR A 42 -3.94 -0.34 -12.44
CA THR A 42 -3.23 -1.58 -12.76
C THR A 42 -4.00 -2.76 -12.17
N PRO A 43 -3.75 -4.00 -12.60
CA PRO A 43 -4.22 -5.17 -11.88
C PRO A 43 -3.92 -5.09 -10.36
N ILE A 44 -2.75 -4.56 -9.99
CA ILE A 44 -2.30 -4.38 -8.60
C ILE A 44 -3.11 -3.33 -7.83
N SER A 45 -3.50 -2.20 -8.44
CA SER A 45 -4.35 -1.19 -7.79
C SER A 45 -5.86 -1.40 -7.98
N ASN A 46 -6.27 -2.42 -8.76
CA ASN A 46 -7.66 -2.79 -8.97
C ASN A 46 -8.04 -4.03 -8.14
N ASN A 47 -8.40 -3.82 -6.86
CA ASN A 47 -8.66 -4.84 -5.83
C ASN A 47 -7.39 -5.46 -5.20
N GLY A 48 -6.23 -4.85 -5.38
CA GLY A 48 -5.02 -5.15 -4.62
C GLY A 48 -4.31 -6.43 -5.06
N LEU A 49 -3.21 -6.74 -4.38
CA LEU A 49 -2.63 -8.09 -4.38
C LEU A 49 -3.46 -9.10 -3.57
N VAL A 50 -4.40 -8.64 -2.73
CA VAL A 50 -5.24 -9.49 -1.87
C VAL A 50 -6.03 -10.52 -2.69
N GLN A 51 -6.53 -10.16 -3.87
CA GLN A 51 -7.24 -11.08 -4.79
C GLN A 51 -6.37 -12.20 -5.39
N ALA A 52 -5.03 -12.14 -5.26
CA ALA A 52 -4.14 -13.23 -5.67
C ALA A 52 -4.14 -14.39 -4.66
N PHE A 53 -4.73 -14.20 -3.47
CA PHE A 53 -4.78 -15.19 -2.39
C PHE A 53 -6.10 -15.95 -2.36
N ARG A 54 -6.03 -17.27 -2.19
CA ARG A 54 -7.22 -18.16 -2.07
C ARG A 54 -8.11 -17.76 -0.91
N GLN A 55 -7.53 -17.27 0.18
CA GLN A 55 -8.26 -16.84 1.37
C GLN A 55 -9.20 -15.64 1.09
N ALA A 56 -8.97 -14.87 0.02
CA ALA A 56 -9.85 -13.79 -0.41
C ALA A 56 -10.94 -14.23 -1.43
N ALA A 57 -11.02 -15.52 -1.78
CA ALA A 57 -11.97 -16.04 -2.75
C ALA A 57 -13.42 -16.02 -2.27
N ASP A 58 -13.65 -16.22 -0.97
CA ASP A 58 -14.98 -16.07 -0.35
C ASP A 58 -15.30 -14.58 -0.12
N PRO A 59 -16.37 -14.01 -0.71
CA PRO A 59 -16.80 -12.64 -0.45
C PRO A 59 -17.18 -12.37 1.01
N ARG A 60 -17.41 -13.41 1.83
CA ARG A 60 -17.68 -13.29 3.27
C ARG A 60 -16.40 -13.27 4.12
N SER A 61 -15.24 -13.59 3.55
CA SER A 61 -13.95 -13.50 4.24
C SER A 61 -13.64 -12.07 4.68
N ASN A 62 -12.90 -11.92 5.78
CA ASN A 62 -12.41 -10.62 6.23
C ASN A 62 -11.47 -10.00 5.18
N LEU A 63 -10.67 -10.80 4.48
CA LEU A 63 -9.82 -10.35 3.37
C LEU A 63 -10.63 -9.71 2.24
N ALA A 64 -11.77 -10.29 1.84
CA ALA A 64 -12.66 -9.66 0.88
C ALA A 64 -13.32 -8.38 1.45
N ARG A 65 -13.81 -8.42 2.69
CA ARG A 65 -14.52 -7.30 3.34
C ARG A 65 -13.66 -6.09 3.67
N TYR A 66 -12.38 -6.29 3.98
CA TYR A 66 -11.48 -5.24 4.45
C TYR A 66 -10.31 -4.98 3.51
N GLY A 67 -9.87 -5.97 2.72
CA GLY A 67 -8.76 -5.84 1.78
C GLY A 67 -9.18 -5.57 0.33
N ILE A 68 -10.39 -5.98 -0.04
CA ILE A 68 -10.94 -5.77 -1.39
C ILE A 68 -12.06 -4.73 -1.39
N ALA A 69 -13.08 -4.87 -0.54
CA ALA A 69 -14.31 -4.06 -0.64
C ALA A 69 -14.12 -2.53 -0.45
N PRO A 70 -13.32 -2.00 0.50
CA PRO A 70 -13.27 -0.57 0.79
C PRO A 70 -12.73 0.28 -0.37
N THR A 71 -13.19 1.53 -0.44
CA THR A 71 -12.86 2.48 -1.51
C THR A 71 -12.17 3.74 -0.99
N TYR A 72 -11.28 4.28 -1.82
CA TYR A 72 -10.63 5.57 -1.63
C TYR A 72 -11.10 6.57 -2.70
N PRO A 73 -11.37 7.85 -2.36
CA PRO A 73 -11.33 8.46 -1.03
C PRO A 73 -12.58 8.22 -0.17
N GLY A 74 -13.67 7.68 -0.73
CA GLY A 74 -15.01 7.65 -0.13
C GLY A 74 -15.10 6.99 1.25
N ASP A 75 -14.83 5.69 1.34
CA ASP A 75 -14.96 4.95 2.61
C ASP A 75 -13.92 5.40 3.64
N PHE A 76 -12.72 5.77 3.19
CA PHE A 76 -11.68 6.33 4.06
C PHE A 76 -12.16 7.63 4.73
N ALA A 77 -12.71 8.58 3.95
CA ALA A 77 -13.28 9.81 4.49
C ALA A 77 -14.53 9.57 5.36
N ALA A 78 -15.32 8.54 5.08
CA ALA A 78 -16.43 8.14 5.93
C ALA A 78 -15.95 7.57 7.28
N ASP A 79 -14.92 6.72 7.27
CA ASP A 79 -14.36 6.12 8.49
C ASP A 79 -13.63 7.13 9.37
N VAL A 80 -12.92 8.10 8.78
CA VAL A 80 -12.30 9.21 9.52
C VAL A 80 -13.36 10.11 10.15
N ARG A 81 -14.38 10.56 9.40
CA ARG A 81 -15.45 11.40 9.95
C ARG A 81 -16.25 10.71 11.07
N ALA A 82 -16.47 9.40 10.94
CA ALA A 82 -17.18 8.61 11.95
C ALA A 82 -16.29 8.09 13.10
N ASN A 83 -15.04 8.57 13.21
CA ASN A 83 -14.07 8.18 14.26
C ASN A 83 -13.89 6.66 14.40
N ARG A 84 -13.93 5.94 13.28
CA ARG A 84 -13.89 4.47 13.19
C ARG A 84 -12.77 3.96 12.27
N LEU A 85 -11.73 4.77 12.11
CA LEU A 85 -10.54 4.43 11.33
C LEU A 85 -9.85 3.18 11.94
N PRO A 86 -9.54 2.14 11.15
CA PRO A 86 -8.82 0.95 11.62
C PRO A 86 -7.45 1.26 12.21
N LYS A 87 -6.95 0.37 13.09
CA LYS A 87 -5.61 0.44 13.67
C LYS A 87 -4.48 0.39 12.63
N VAL A 88 -4.72 -0.26 11.48
CA VAL A 88 -3.82 -0.24 10.32
C VAL A 88 -4.63 0.04 9.07
N SER A 89 -4.48 1.24 8.52
CA SER A 89 -5.15 1.63 7.28
C SER A 89 -4.12 1.80 6.17
N TRP A 90 -4.26 1.03 5.10
CA TRP A 90 -3.47 1.17 3.87
C TRP A 90 -4.27 1.95 2.82
N LEU A 91 -3.70 3.02 2.26
CA LEU A 91 -4.26 3.67 1.08
C LEU A 91 -3.44 3.31 -0.15
N VAL A 92 -4.11 2.90 -1.22
CA VAL A 92 -3.51 2.62 -2.54
C VAL A 92 -4.20 3.51 -3.58
N PRO A 93 -3.51 4.52 -4.15
CA PRO A 93 -4.06 5.35 -5.21
C PRO A 93 -4.20 4.58 -6.54
N ASN A 94 -4.96 5.16 -7.48
CA ASN A 94 -5.00 4.68 -8.87
C ASN A 94 -3.66 4.97 -9.58
N ILE A 95 -3.44 4.41 -10.78
CA ILE A 95 -2.16 4.56 -11.49
C ILE A 95 -1.82 6.04 -11.75
N LEU A 96 -2.82 6.84 -12.15
CA LEU A 96 -2.66 8.27 -12.47
C LEU A 96 -2.20 9.10 -11.28
N GLN A 97 -2.46 8.66 -10.05
CA GLN A 97 -2.15 9.38 -8.81
C GLN A 97 -1.21 8.58 -7.88
N SER A 98 -0.44 7.65 -8.45
CA SER A 98 0.49 6.76 -7.72
C SER A 98 1.97 7.17 -7.82
N GLU A 99 2.29 8.09 -8.74
CA GLU A 99 3.65 8.40 -9.21
C GLU A 99 4.34 7.27 -10.00
N HIS A 100 3.58 6.30 -10.50
CA HIS A 100 4.08 5.32 -11.46
C HIS A 100 4.88 5.97 -12.61
N PRO A 101 6.02 5.40 -13.04
CA PRO A 101 6.82 5.95 -14.12
C PRO A 101 6.00 6.23 -15.39
N ALA A 102 6.45 7.24 -16.15
CA ALA A 102 5.74 7.88 -17.26
C ALA A 102 4.48 8.70 -16.90
N LEU A 103 4.11 8.85 -15.62
CA LEU A 103 3.01 9.71 -15.18
C LEU A 103 3.48 10.92 -14.34
N PRO A 104 2.75 12.05 -14.32
CA PRO A 104 3.19 13.25 -13.61
C PRO A 104 3.18 13.10 -12.08
N VAL A 105 4.32 13.32 -11.44
CA VAL A 105 4.51 13.34 -9.96
C VAL A 105 3.50 14.26 -9.26
N ALA A 106 3.12 15.38 -9.89
CA ALA A 106 2.13 16.32 -9.36
C ALA A 106 0.77 15.66 -9.03
N LEU A 107 0.37 14.60 -9.75
CA LEU A 107 -0.87 13.87 -9.47
C LEU A 107 -0.76 12.94 -8.25
N GLY A 108 0.45 12.45 -7.94
CA GLY A 108 0.73 11.73 -6.69
C GLY A 108 0.72 12.63 -5.47
N ALA A 109 1.31 13.82 -5.58
CA ALA A 109 1.20 14.86 -4.57
C ALA A 109 -0.28 15.20 -4.24
N VAL A 110 -1.18 15.20 -5.23
CA VAL A 110 -2.63 15.35 -5.01
C VAL A 110 -3.22 14.21 -4.17
N SER A 111 -2.77 12.95 -4.33
CA SER A 111 -3.18 11.84 -3.45
C SER A 111 -2.73 12.08 -2.00
N MET A 112 -1.46 12.46 -1.80
CA MET A 112 -0.92 12.72 -0.47
C MET A 112 -1.66 13.86 0.24
N VAL A 113 -1.86 14.99 -0.46
CA VAL A 113 -2.61 16.14 0.07
C VAL A 113 -4.07 15.79 0.34
N THR A 114 -4.70 14.96 -0.51
CA THR A 114 -6.07 14.47 -0.27
C THR A 114 -6.15 13.61 1.00
N ALA A 115 -5.23 12.65 1.17
CA ALA A 115 -5.18 11.80 2.36
C ALA A 115 -4.97 12.62 3.64
N LEU A 116 -4.03 13.57 3.60
CA LEU A 116 -3.75 14.48 4.72
C LEU A 116 -4.96 15.38 5.05
N ARG A 117 -5.62 15.97 4.05
CA ARG A 117 -6.83 16.78 4.24
C ARG A 117 -7.98 15.98 4.85
N ILE A 118 -8.16 14.73 4.44
CA ILE A 118 -9.18 13.83 5.02
C ILE A 118 -8.86 13.56 6.49
N LEU A 119 -7.61 13.24 6.84
CA LEU A 119 -7.22 13.00 8.24
C LEU A 119 -7.37 14.25 9.11
N LEU A 120 -6.91 15.41 8.61
CA LEU A 120 -7.03 16.70 9.31
C LEU A 120 -8.49 17.16 9.48
N SER A 121 -9.45 16.61 8.72
CA SER A 121 -10.87 16.94 8.89
C SER A 121 -11.47 16.39 10.19
N ASN A 122 -10.77 15.53 10.93
CA ASN A 122 -11.15 15.07 12.25
C ASN A 122 -9.94 15.12 13.22
N PRO A 123 -9.79 16.20 14.02
CA PRO A 123 -8.70 16.35 14.97
C PRO A 123 -8.55 15.16 15.94
N ALA A 124 -9.66 14.58 16.41
CA ALA A 124 -9.63 13.46 17.37
C ALA A 124 -9.04 12.15 16.80
N VAL A 125 -9.06 12.01 15.46
CA VAL A 125 -8.36 10.96 14.71
C VAL A 125 -6.92 11.38 14.43
N TRP A 126 -6.71 12.59 13.93
CA TRP A 126 -5.38 13.10 13.56
C TRP A 126 -4.39 13.12 14.73
N GLU A 127 -4.80 13.59 15.91
CA GLU A 127 -3.96 13.65 17.14
C GLU A 127 -3.36 12.31 17.54
N LYS A 128 -3.95 11.20 17.05
CA LYS A 128 -3.50 9.83 17.32
C LYS A 128 -2.89 9.19 16.08
N THR A 129 -2.99 9.78 14.89
CA THR A 129 -2.64 9.12 13.63
C THR A 129 -1.20 9.44 13.20
N ALA A 130 -0.35 8.42 13.13
CA ALA A 130 0.90 8.51 12.38
C ALA A 130 0.65 8.29 10.89
N LEU A 131 1.13 9.21 10.03
CA LEU A 131 1.07 9.12 8.57
C LEU A 131 2.43 8.68 8.03
N ILE A 132 2.54 7.48 7.46
CA ILE A 132 3.75 7.04 6.75
C ILE A 132 3.47 7.05 5.26
N VAL A 133 4.30 7.75 4.48
CA VAL A 133 4.33 7.71 3.02
C VAL A 133 5.53 6.85 2.62
N SER A 134 5.28 5.72 1.96
CA SER A 134 6.31 4.88 1.35
C SER A 134 6.06 4.76 -0.14
N TYR A 135 7.12 4.60 -0.91
CA TYR A 135 7.03 4.08 -2.27
C TYR A 135 7.30 2.59 -2.21
N ASP A 136 6.62 1.81 -3.04
CA ASP A 136 7.18 0.52 -3.40
C ASP A 136 8.40 0.64 -4.36
N GLU A 137 8.77 1.77 -5.04
CA GLU A 137 9.86 1.93 -6.10
C GLU A 137 11.09 2.83 -5.84
N ASN A 138 12.12 2.59 -6.67
CA ASN A 138 13.01 3.65 -7.19
C ASN A 138 12.38 4.46 -8.36
N GLY A 139 11.76 3.84 -9.36
CA GLY A 139 11.00 4.52 -10.43
C GLY A 139 11.50 4.27 -11.86
N GLY A 140 12.43 3.33 -12.06
CA GLY A 140 13.21 3.19 -13.30
C GLY A 140 14.13 4.38 -13.62
N PHE A 141 13.98 5.51 -12.92
CA PHE A 141 14.84 6.68 -13.00
C PHE A 141 16.23 6.38 -12.44
N PHE A 142 17.24 7.07 -12.98
CA PHE A 142 18.62 6.93 -12.52
C PHE A 142 18.78 7.42 -11.08
N ASP A 143 19.32 6.56 -10.23
CA ASP A 143 19.90 6.93 -8.94
C ASP A 143 21.40 6.64 -8.97
N HIS A 144 22.19 7.60 -8.50
CA HIS A 144 23.63 7.50 -8.31
C HIS A 144 24.02 6.61 -7.12
N VAL A 145 23.12 6.38 -6.16
CA VAL A 145 23.38 5.53 -5.00
C VAL A 145 23.21 4.06 -5.38
N THR A 146 24.30 3.29 -5.32
CA THR A 146 24.23 1.84 -5.48
C THR A 146 23.36 1.23 -4.39
N PRO A 147 22.30 0.45 -4.71
CA PRO A 147 21.42 -0.11 -3.70
C PRO A 147 22.16 -1.13 -2.83
N PRO A 148 21.90 -1.18 -1.51
CA PRO A 148 22.55 -2.11 -0.60
C PRO A 148 22.16 -3.56 -0.95
N THR A 149 23.16 -4.44 -1.03
CA THR A 149 22.92 -5.87 -1.26
C THR A 149 22.50 -6.55 0.04
N ALA A 150 21.46 -7.40 -0.05
CA ALA A 150 21.07 -8.25 1.07
C ALA A 150 22.23 -9.19 1.44
N ARG A 151 22.47 -9.39 2.74
CA ARG A 151 23.52 -10.30 3.22
C ARG A 151 23.29 -11.70 2.66
N HIS A 152 24.29 -12.24 1.96
CA HIS A 152 24.25 -13.58 1.40
C HIS A 152 24.04 -14.62 2.52
N ARG A 153 22.93 -15.36 2.47
CA ARG A 153 22.65 -16.45 3.41
C ARG A 153 23.12 -17.77 2.80
N PRO A 154 24.06 -18.51 3.44
CA PRO A 154 24.47 -19.83 2.95
C PRO A 154 23.27 -20.76 2.73
N GLY A 155 23.25 -21.46 1.59
CA GLY A 155 22.15 -22.34 1.19
C GLY A 155 21.02 -21.67 0.40
N HIS A 156 21.00 -20.34 0.28
CA HIS A 156 20.17 -19.66 -0.72
C HIS A 156 21.02 -19.33 -1.95
N PRO A 157 20.45 -19.36 -3.17
CA PRO A 157 21.14 -18.81 -4.34
C PRO A 157 21.48 -17.35 -4.06
N ALA A 158 22.69 -16.94 -4.42
CA ALA A 158 23.08 -15.54 -4.30
C ALA A 158 22.08 -14.66 -5.07
N ASN A 159 21.75 -13.49 -4.51
CA ASN A 159 21.03 -12.44 -5.23
C ASN A 159 21.98 -11.83 -6.29
N SER A 160 22.37 -12.61 -7.28
CA SER A 160 22.99 -12.13 -8.50
C SER A 160 21.92 -11.41 -9.30
N SER A 161 21.81 -10.11 -9.11
CA SER A 161 20.95 -9.19 -9.85
C SER A 161 21.38 -9.09 -11.32
N ARG A 162 21.23 -10.18 -12.07
CA ARG A 162 21.31 -10.23 -13.53
C ARG A 162 19.93 -10.63 -14.06
N CYS A 163 19.05 -9.63 -14.16
CA CYS A 163 17.92 -9.74 -15.06
C CYS A 163 18.48 -9.83 -16.50
N PRO A 164 18.17 -10.86 -17.31
CA PRO A 164 18.88 -11.08 -18.59
C PRO A 164 18.65 -10.03 -19.69
N THR A 165 17.82 -9.01 -19.45
CA THR A 165 17.26 -8.13 -20.48
C THR A 165 17.64 -6.64 -20.35
N SER A 166 18.40 -6.21 -19.34
CA SER A 166 18.81 -4.81 -19.18
C SER A 166 20.20 -4.50 -19.79
N THR A 167 20.37 -4.70 -21.10
CA THR A 167 21.63 -4.43 -21.81
C THR A 167 21.96 -2.93 -21.97
N GLN A 168 21.09 -2.02 -21.55
CA GLN A 168 21.25 -0.58 -21.76
C GLN A 168 21.59 0.25 -20.50
N TYR A 169 21.42 -0.32 -19.29
CA TYR A 169 21.81 0.34 -18.03
C TYR A 169 22.37 -0.68 -17.02
N PRO A 170 23.69 -0.72 -16.77
CA PRO A 170 24.32 -1.63 -15.81
C PRO A 170 24.19 -1.10 -14.38
N GLY A 171 23.00 -1.21 -13.79
CA GLY A 171 22.74 -0.98 -12.37
C GLY A 171 21.94 -2.14 -11.78
N PRO A 172 22.05 -2.45 -10.48
CA PRO A 172 21.19 -3.44 -9.87
C PRO A 172 19.75 -2.92 -9.88
N VAL A 173 18.89 -3.53 -10.70
CA VAL A 173 17.45 -3.26 -10.67
C VAL A 173 16.92 -3.81 -9.36
N ALA A 174 16.87 -2.95 -8.34
CA ALA A 174 16.14 -3.24 -7.13
C ALA A 174 14.67 -3.35 -7.53
N PHE A 175 14.06 -4.53 -7.33
CA PHE A 175 12.61 -4.69 -7.44
C PHE A 175 11.94 -3.98 -6.26
N VAL A 176 11.65 -2.73 -6.58
CA VAL A 176 10.91 -1.75 -5.85
C VAL A 176 9.89 -1.36 -7.02
N VAL A 177 8.56 -1.19 -6.83
CA VAL A 177 7.45 -0.89 -7.82
C VAL A 177 6.70 0.43 -7.46
N ARG A 178 6.34 1.41 -8.32
CA ARG A 178 5.94 2.76 -7.78
C ARG A 178 4.48 2.98 -7.44
N SER A 179 4.21 2.97 -6.13
CA SER A 179 2.94 3.40 -5.55
C SER A 179 3.14 4.05 -4.18
N VAL A 180 2.42 5.13 -3.93
CA VAL A 180 2.34 5.75 -2.59
C VAL A 180 1.49 4.86 -1.67
N TRP A 181 2.15 4.13 -0.77
CA TRP A 181 1.52 3.45 0.35
C TRP A 181 1.41 4.42 1.52
N VAL A 182 0.18 4.82 1.81
CA VAL A 182 -0.12 5.60 3.01
C VAL A 182 -0.53 4.65 4.13
N PHE A 183 0.22 4.65 5.23
CA PHE A 183 -0.18 3.95 6.45
C PHE A 183 -0.70 4.98 7.45
N ALA A 184 -1.88 4.71 8.01
CA ALA A 184 -2.43 5.46 9.14
C ALA A 184 -2.62 4.54 10.36
N PHE A 185 -1.98 4.89 11.47
CA PHE A 185 -2.04 4.17 12.75
C PHE A 185 -2.59 5.07 13.87
N PRO A 186 -3.82 4.85 14.38
CA PRO A 186 -4.26 5.45 15.64
C PRO A 186 -3.46 4.86 16.81
N ALA A 187 -2.68 5.70 17.46
CA ALA A 187 -1.88 5.38 18.62
C ALA A 187 -2.72 4.81 19.77
N LEU A 188 -2.19 3.79 20.44
CA LEU A 188 -2.66 3.45 21.78
C LEU A 188 -2.51 4.68 22.68
N SER A 189 -3.47 4.87 23.59
CA SER A 189 -3.53 6.01 24.49
C SER A 189 -2.20 6.23 25.23
N PHE A 190 -1.43 7.23 24.78
CA PHE A 190 -0.44 7.88 25.63
C PHE A 190 -1.20 8.62 26.72
N ARG A 191 -1.42 7.95 27.86
CA ARG A 191 -1.78 8.64 29.09
C ARG A 191 -0.63 9.58 29.42
N ARG A 192 -0.80 10.88 29.16
CA ARG A 192 -0.03 11.91 29.85
C ARG A 192 -0.34 11.77 31.34
N THR A 193 0.50 11.05 32.07
CA THR A 193 0.63 11.22 33.51
C THR A 193 1.17 12.63 33.72
N ALA A 194 0.26 13.59 33.89
CA ALA A 194 0.62 14.91 34.37
C ALA A 194 1.20 14.74 35.78
N ALA A 195 2.53 14.80 35.88
CA ALA A 195 3.19 14.90 37.16
C ALA A 195 2.87 16.30 37.73
N ALA A 196 2.01 16.33 38.74
CA ALA A 196 1.79 17.54 39.51
C ALA A 196 3.02 17.85 40.37
N ARG A 197 3.60 19.03 40.18
CA ARG A 197 4.41 19.80 41.13
C ARG A 197 4.53 21.24 40.63
#